data_AF-A0A9D8AM89-F1
#
_entry.id   AF-A0A9D8AM89-F1
#
_cell.length_a   1.000
_cell.length_b   1.000
_cell.length_c   1.000
_cell.angle_alpha   90.00
_cell.angle_beta   90.00
_cell.angle_gamma   90.00
#
_symmetry.space_group_name_H-M   'P 1'
#
loop_
_entity.id
_entity.type
_entity.pdbx_description
1 polymer ?
#
loop_
_entity_poly.entity_id
_entity_poly.type
_entity_poly.pdbx_seq_one_letter_code
_entity_poly.pdbx_strand_id
1 'polypeptide(L)'
;MVLMKPIFIIFCIFNLLCSLCGDSINGPETPEGSYTYTAYDSTGVKIVTGWMKIVFDDSINVTGEWKFEKIGNPENIGPQVGSGELIGMYDEPELSINLNPNWADNNVFLHGDYCEDKIAGEWTFSGFPGVINKGKFEAVK
;
A
#
# COMPACT_ATOMS: atom_id res chain seq x y z
N MET A 1 -27.65 -54.89 38.05
CA MET A 1 -26.20 -54.66 38.24
C MET A 1 -25.53 -55.54 37.20
N VAL A 2 -25.03 -55.03 36.07
CA VAL A 2 -23.94 -54.06 35.88
C VAL A 2 -24.26 -53.12 34.71
N LEU A 3 -23.93 -51.83 34.88
CA LEU A 3 -24.09 -50.74 33.91
C LEU A 3 -23.33 -51.02 32.60
N MET A 4 -23.98 -50.80 31.45
CA MET A 4 -23.31 -50.66 30.15
C MET A 4 -23.40 -49.18 29.72
N LYS A 5 -22.24 -48.55 29.52
CA LYS A 5 -22.06 -47.11 29.23
C LYS A 5 -22.53 -46.73 27.83
N PRO A 6 -23.00 -45.48 27.61
CA PRO A 6 -23.31 -44.98 26.27
C PRO A 6 -22.01 -44.68 25.50
N ILE A 7 -21.90 -45.21 24.28
CA ILE A 7 -20.84 -44.88 23.31
C ILE A 7 -21.25 -43.61 22.58
N PHE A 8 -20.57 -42.50 22.88
CA PHE A 8 -20.66 -41.28 22.08
C PHE A 8 -19.91 -41.50 20.77
N ILE A 9 -20.65 -41.62 19.66
CA ILE A 9 -20.08 -41.63 18.31
C ILE A 9 -19.83 -40.18 17.91
N ILE A 10 -18.58 -39.75 18.01
CA ILE A 10 -18.10 -38.45 17.50
C ILE A 10 -17.99 -38.57 15.99
N PHE A 11 -18.85 -37.86 15.27
CA PHE A 11 -18.80 -37.73 13.82
C PHE A 11 -17.77 -36.64 13.47
N CYS A 12 -16.49 -37.01 13.39
CA CYS A 12 -15.43 -36.13 12.89
C CYS A 12 -15.59 -35.98 11.37
N ILE A 13 -16.27 -34.92 10.94
CA ILE A 13 -16.22 -34.45 9.54
C ILE A 13 -14.84 -33.83 9.35
N PHE A 14 -13.90 -34.67 8.92
CA PHE A 14 -12.58 -34.23 8.48
C PHE A 14 -12.76 -33.54 7.13
N ASN A 15 -12.91 -32.22 7.19
CA ASN A 15 -12.99 -31.37 6.00
C ASN A 15 -11.72 -31.58 5.18
N LEU A 16 -11.91 -32.13 3.99
CA LEU A 16 -10.89 -32.35 2.99
C LEU A 16 -10.27 -31.00 2.63
N LEU A 17 -8.99 -30.85 2.96
CA LEU A 17 -8.16 -29.70 2.70
C LEU A 17 -8.24 -29.30 1.22
N CYS A 18 -8.82 -28.12 0.95
CA CYS A 18 -8.54 -27.37 -0.26
C CYS A 18 -7.06 -26.99 -0.25
N SER A 19 -6.22 -27.76 -0.95
CA SER A 19 -4.92 -27.28 -1.39
C SER A 19 -5.14 -26.29 -2.54
N LEU A 20 -5.62 -25.09 -2.21
CA LEU A 20 -5.32 -23.93 -3.04
C LEU A 20 -3.84 -23.64 -2.78
N CYS A 21 -2.99 -23.98 -3.75
CA CYS A 21 -1.70 -23.35 -3.87
C CYS A 21 -2.00 -21.88 -4.20
N GLY A 22 -2.16 -21.06 -3.16
CA GLY A 22 -2.08 -19.62 -3.33
C GLY A 22 -0.66 -19.34 -3.75
N ASP A 23 -0.45 -18.98 -5.02
CA ASP A 23 0.76 -18.27 -5.40
C ASP A 23 0.88 -17.11 -4.41
N SER A 24 1.92 -17.17 -3.58
CA SER A 24 2.27 -16.05 -2.75
C SER A 24 2.67 -14.94 -3.71
N ILE A 25 1.75 -14.02 -3.97
CA ILE A 25 2.03 -12.73 -4.58
C ILE A 25 2.77 -11.92 -3.50
N ASN A 26 3.95 -12.40 -3.12
CA ASN A 26 4.86 -11.60 -2.34
C ASN A 26 5.26 -10.48 -3.30
N GLY A 27 4.82 -9.27 -2.98
CA GLY A 27 5.21 -8.07 -3.73
C GLY A 27 6.74 -7.93 -3.78
N PRO A 28 7.25 -6.85 -4.37
CA PRO A 28 8.69 -6.67 -4.50
C PRO A 28 9.37 -6.78 -3.13
N GLU A 29 10.51 -7.47 -3.08
CA GLU A 29 11.35 -7.52 -1.88
C GLU A 29 11.57 -6.10 -1.37
N THR A 30 11.25 -5.88 -0.09
CA THR A 30 11.28 -4.56 0.55
C THR A 30 12.68 -4.31 1.10
N PRO A 31 13.41 -3.30 0.61
CA PRO A 31 14.73 -2.96 1.12
C PRO A 31 14.70 -2.56 2.60
N GLU A 32 15.82 -2.77 3.29
CA GLU A 32 15.96 -2.32 4.68
C GLU A 32 15.76 -0.80 4.77
N GLY A 33 14.97 -0.36 5.75
CA GLY A 33 14.65 1.04 5.97
C GLY A 33 13.60 1.62 5.02
N SER A 34 12.97 0.81 4.18
CA SER A 34 11.82 1.20 3.35
C SER A 34 10.50 1.02 4.10
N TYR A 35 9.51 1.84 3.73
CA TYR A 35 8.12 1.70 4.14
C TYR A 35 7.40 0.72 3.22
N THR A 36 6.63 -0.20 3.80
CA THR A 36 5.60 -0.96 3.09
C THR A 36 4.44 -0.03 2.74
N TYR A 37 4.16 0.13 1.46
CA TYR A 37 3.13 1.03 0.94
C TYR A 37 1.88 0.24 0.53
N THR A 38 0.70 0.79 0.86
CA THR A 38 -0.59 0.33 0.36
C THR A 38 -1.46 1.53 0.00
N ALA A 39 -2.02 1.53 -1.21
CA ALA A 39 -3.04 2.50 -1.63
C ALA A 39 -4.41 1.84 -1.79
N TYR A 40 -5.43 2.62 -1.50
CA TYR A 40 -6.84 2.26 -1.57
C TYR A 40 -7.58 3.24 -2.48
N ASP A 41 -8.58 2.78 -3.22
CA ASP A 41 -9.47 3.68 -3.94
C ASP A 41 -10.44 4.41 -2.99
N SER A 42 -11.31 5.26 -3.56
CA SER A 42 -12.30 6.02 -2.80
C SER A 42 -13.35 5.17 -2.08
N THR A 43 -13.46 3.88 -2.40
CA THR A 43 -14.35 2.90 -1.76
C THR A 43 -13.65 2.07 -0.68
N GLY A 44 -12.34 2.24 -0.52
CA GLY A 44 -11.51 1.50 0.44
C GLY A 44 -10.98 0.16 -0.08
N VAL A 45 -11.08 -0.12 -1.38
CA VAL A 45 -10.50 -1.32 -1.98
C VAL A 45 -9.01 -1.10 -2.23
N LYS A 46 -8.17 -2.08 -1.86
CA LYS A 46 -6.72 -2.04 -2.14
C LYS A 46 -6.45 -2.09 -3.64
N ILE A 47 -5.65 -1.16 -4.14
CA ILE A 47 -5.38 -1.00 -5.59
C ILE A 47 -3.88 -0.95 -5.93
N VAL A 48 -3.01 -0.61 -4.98
CA VAL A 48 -1.56 -0.57 -5.16
C VAL A 48 -0.87 -1.06 -3.89
N THR A 49 0.22 -1.81 -4.04
CA THR A 49 1.10 -2.23 -2.96
C THR A 49 2.56 -2.13 -3.37
N GLY A 50 3.48 -2.08 -2.42
CA GLY A 50 4.91 -2.18 -2.71
C GLY A 50 5.71 -1.54 -1.60
N TRP A 51 6.80 -0.89 -1.95
CA TRP A 51 7.64 -0.20 -0.99
C TRP A 51 8.10 1.17 -1.49
N MET A 52 8.38 2.07 -0.54
CA MET A 52 9.03 3.34 -0.80
C MET A 52 10.14 3.57 0.21
N LYS A 53 11.26 4.11 -0.24
CA LYS A 53 12.32 4.62 0.61
C LYS A 53 12.23 6.13 0.63
N ILE A 54 12.24 6.69 1.83
CA ILE A 54 12.18 8.13 2.08
C ILE A 54 13.47 8.54 2.76
N VAL A 55 14.10 9.60 2.23
CA VAL A 55 15.34 10.18 2.73
C VAL A 55 15.08 11.66 3.01
N PHE A 56 15.33 12.07 4.25
CA PHE A 56 15.32 13.48 4.63
C PHE A 56 16.69 14.07 4.30
N ASP A 57 16.74 14.94 3.28
CA ASP A 57 17.97 15.61 2.88
C ASP A 57 18.32 16.76 3.84
N ASP A 58 17.28 17.41 4.38
CA ASP A 58 17.37 18.36 5.49
C ASP A 58 16.08 18.31 6.34
N SER A 59 15.80 19.34 7.15
CA SER A 59 14.62 19.37 8.02
C SER A 59 13.28 19.53 7.28
N ILE A 60 13.31 19.87 6.00
CA ILE A 60 12.13 20.17 5.17
C ILE A 60 12.11 19.29 3.93
N ASN A 61 13.23 19.14 3.23
CA ASN A 61 13.27 18.49 1.93
C ASN A 61 13.41 16.97 2.04
N VAL A 62 12.64 16.28 1.21
CA VAL A 62 12.59 14.82 1.16
C VAL A 62 12.81 14.34 -0.26
N THR A 63 13.64 13.32 -0.42
CA THR A 63 13.83 12.56 -1.66
C THR A 63 13.63 11.08 -1.42
N GLY A 64 13.64 10.28 -2.48
CA GLY A 64 13.54 8.85 -2.34
C GLY A 64 13.28 8.11 -3.64
N GLU A 65 12.97 6.85 -3.48
CA GLU A 65 12.63 5.94 -4.57
C GLU A 65 11.51 5.01 -4.14
N TRP A 66 10.79 4.47 -5.11
CA TRP A 66 9.68 3.57 -4.86
C TRP A 66 9.61 2.46 -5.90
N LYS A 67 8.99 1.36 -5.50
CA LYS A 67 8.60 0.27 -6.39
C LYS A 67 7.23 -0.26 -5.99
N PHE A 68 6.26 -0.07 -6.88
CA PHE A 68 4.85 -0.36 -6.65
C PHE A 68 4.27 -1.29 -7.71
N GLU A 69 3.33 -2.10 -7.29
CA GLU A 69 2.57 -3.03 -8.10
C GLU A 69 1.08 -2.76 -7.95
N LYS A 70 0.35 -2.85 -9.05
CA LYS A 70 -1.11 -2.75 -9.03
C LYS A 70 -1.72 -4.03 -8.45
N ILE A 71 -2.82 -3.88 -7.73
CA ILE A 71 -3.69 -4.97 -7.29
C ILE A 71 -4.98 -4.89 -8.12
N GLY A 72 -5.29 -5.96 -8.85
CA GLY A 72 -6.44 -5.99 -9.75
C GLY A 72 -6.24 -5.09 -10.98
N ASN A 73 -7.33 -4.45 -11.42
CA ASN A 73 -7.35 -3.58 -12.60
C ASN A 73 -7.98 -2.21 -12.27
N PRO A 74 -7.37 -1.41 -11.37
CA PRO A 74 -7.87 -0.09 -11.04
C PRO A 74 -7.69 0.86 -12.24
N GLU A 75 -8.65 1.76 -12.43
CA GLU A 75 -8.60 2.76 -13.49
C GLU A 75 -8.16 4.11 -12.96
N ASN A 76 -7.51 4.90 -13.82
CA ASN A 76 -7.16 6.30 -13.53
C ASN A 76 -6.36 6.47 -12.24
N ILE A 77 -5.34 5.63 -12.01
CA ILE A 77 -4.47 5.75 -10.83
C ILE A 77 -3.19 6.55 -11.10
N GLY A 78 -3.01 7.08 -12.31
CA GLY A 78 -1.78 7.79 -12.70
C GLY A 78 -0.55 6.88 -12.74
N PRO A 79 0.65 7.45 -12.93
CA PRO A 79 1.90 6.71 -13.04
C PRO A 79 2.47 6.28 -11.66
N GLN A 80 1.65 5.64 -10.82
CA GLN A 80 2.05 5.13 -9.48
C GLN A 80 2.35 3.63 -9.44
N VAL A 81 2.69 3.01 -10.58
CA VAL A 81 3.00 1.58 -10.70
C VAL A 81 4.29 1.42 -11.49
N GLY A 82 5.11 0.44 -11.12
CA GLY A 82 6.46 0.25 -11.63
C GLY A 82 7.48 0.71 -10.60
N SER A 83 8.40 1.56 -11.00
CA SER A 83 9.40 2.16 -10.10
C SER A 83 9.68 3.59 -10.50
N GLY A 84 10.09 4.41 -9.54
CA GLY A 84 10.44 5.80 -9.79
C GLY A 84 11.13 6.46 -8.62
N GLU A 85 11.47 7.73 -8.82
CA GLU A 85 11.99 8.62 -7.79
C GLU A 85 10.85 9.47 -7.23
N LEU A 86 11.00 9.93 -6.00
CA LEU A 86 10.09 10.87 -5.37
C LEU A 86 10.84 12.10 -4.85
N ILE A 87 10.13 13.23 -4.82
CA ILE A 87 10.53 14.41 -4.06
C ILE A 87 9.36 14.82 -3.15
N GLY A 88 9.66 15.48 -2.06
CA GLY A 88 8.63 15.96 -1.15
C GLY A 88 9.12 17.05 -0.21
N MET A 89 8.19 17.53 0.59
CA MET A 89 8.41 18.48 1.67
C MET A 89 7.73 17.98 2.94
N TYR A 90 8.41 18.15 4.05
CA TYR A 90 7.93 17.92 5.40
C TYR A 90 7.68 19.27 6.09
N ASP A 91 6.46 19.44 6.59
CA ASP A 91 6.04 20.58 7.40
C ASP A 91 5.22 20.01 8.55
N GLU A 92 5.86 19.78 9.71
CA GLU A 92 5.35 18.97 10.80
C GLU A 92 3.86 19.28 11.14
N PRO A 93 2.98 18.26 11.19
CA PRO A 93 3.22 16.82 11.06
C PRO A 93 3.09 16.28 9.62
N GLU A 94 2.90 17.14 8.63
CA GLU A 94 2.47 16.76 7.29
C GLU A 94 3.66 16.47 6.36
N LEU A 95 3.51 15.43 5.55
CA LEU A 95 4.43 15.07 4.47
C LEU A 95 3.69 15.15 3.13
N SER A 96 4.23 15.96 2.22
CA SER A 96 3.72 16.11 0.85
C SER A 96 4.76 15.56 -0.13
N ILE A 97 4.40 14.54 -0.92
CA ILE A 97 5.29 13.85 -1.85
C ILE A 97 4.72 13.92 -3.27
N ASN A 98 5.57 14.14 -4.26
CA ASN A 98 5.31 13.87 -5.67
C ASN A 98 6.05 12.59 -6.10
N LEU A 99 5.30 11.58 -6.56
CA LEU A 99 5.84 10.28 -6.97
C LEU A 99 6.45 10.26 -8.38
N ASN A 100 6.27 11.33 -9.16
CA ASN A 100 6.79 11.40 -10.51
C ASN A 100 7.19 12.83 -10.91
N PRO A 101 8.18 13.42 -10.20
CA PRO A 101 8.54 14.83 -10.30
C PRO A 101 8.97 15.31 -11.69
N ASN A 102 9.34 14.39 -12.58
CA ASN A 102 9.79 14.68 -13.93
C ASN A 102 8.63 14.89 -14.94
N TRP A 103 7.38 14.98 -14.48
CA TRP A 103 6.18 15.13 -15.33
C TRP A 103 5.41 16.40 -14.95
N ALA A 104 4.96 17.18 -15.94
CA ALA A 104 4.25 18.44 -15.69
C ALA A 104 2.75 18.25 -15.38
N ASP A 105 2.03 17.46 -16.19
CA ASP A 105 0.55 17.41 -16.18
C ASP A 105 -0.01 15.98 -16.03
N ASN A 106 0.66 15.13 -15.25
CA ASN A 106 0.25 13.73 -15.01
C ASN A 106 0.84 13.23 -13.69
N ASN A 107 0.62 13.97 -12.61
CA ASN A 107 1.30 13.79 -11.33
C ASN A 107 0.47 12.96 -10.35
N VAL A 108 1.14 12.12 -9.57
CA VAL A 108 0.57 11.47 -8.39
C VAL A 108 1.21 12.07 -7.16
N PHE A 109 0.38 12.69 -6.34
CA PHE A 109 0.79 13.29 -5.07
C PHE A 109 0.33 12.42 -3.91
N LEU A 110 1.14 12.33 -2.87
CA LEU A 110 0.77 11.81 -1.56
C LEU A 110 0.79 12.96 -0.57
N HIS A 111 -0.24 13.07 0.24
CA HIS A 111 -0.32 14.05 1.32
C HIS A 111 -0.86 13.35 2.56
N GLY A 112 -0.09 13.33 3.65
CA GLY A 112 -0.47 12.62 4.86
C GLY A 112 0.34 13.00 6.07
N ASP A 113 -0.16 12.60 7.23
CA ASP A 113 0.50 12.79 8.51
C ASP A 113 1.67 11.81 8.64
N TYR A 114 2.82 12.32 9.03
CA TYR A 114 4.02 11.55 9.36
C TYR A 114 4.19 11.48 10.88
N CYS A 115 4.15 10.25 11.41
CA CYS A 115 4.32 9.98 12.82
C CYS A 115 5.18 8.73 13.00
N GLU A 116 6.39 8.93 13.54
CA GLU A 116 7.38 7.87 13.75
C GLU A 116 7.65 7.09 12.45
N ASP A 117 7.18 5.84 12.39
CA ASP A 117 7.39 4.89 11.29
C ASP A 117 6.14 4.73 10.41
N LYS A 118 5.16 5.65 10.50
CA LYS A 118 3.92 5.62 9.72
C LYS A 118 3.67 6.94 9.00
N ILE A 119 3.25 6.82 7.74
CA ILE A 119 2.66 7.90 6.94
C ILE A 119 1.26 7.44 6.53
N ALA A 120 0.24 8.27 6.73
CA ALA A 120 -1.12 7.96 6.28
C ALA A 120 -1.85 9.20 5.80
N GLY A 121 -2.58 9.07 4.69
CA GLY A 121 -3.26 10.21 4.10
C GLY A 121 -3.95 9.91 2.79
N GLU A 122 -3.92 10.87 1.88
CA GLU A 122 -4.54 10.78 0.55
C GLU A 122 -3.50 10.72 -0.56
N TRP A 123 -3.75 9.84 -1.54
CA TRP A 123 -3.09 9.94 -2.83
C TRP A 123 -4.03 10.65 -3.81
N THR A 124 -3.48 11.48 -4.68
CA THR A 124 -4.24 12.22 -5.70
C THR A 124 -3.54 12.10 -7.04
N PHE A 125 -4.26 11.62 -8.05
CA PHE A 125 -3.83 11.66 -9.44
C PHE A 125 -4.41 12.91 -10.12
N SER A 126 -3.53 13.79 -10.58
CA SER A 126 -3.88 15.05 -11.23
C SER A 126 -3.29 15.13 -12.64
N GLY A 127 -4.09 15.64 -13.57
CA GLY A 127 -3.60 16.03 -14.90
C GLY A 127 -4.10 17.42 -15.30
N PHE A 128 -4.05 17.74 -16.59
CA PHE A 128 -4.53 19.01 -17.13
C PHE A 128 -5.93 19.44 -16.65
N PRO A 129 -6.97 18.57 -16.56
CA PRO A 129 -8.30 18.99 -16.09
C PRO A 129 -8.39 19.17 -14.55
N GLY A 130 -7.29 18.99 -13.82
CA GLY A 130 -7.27 18.96 -12.35
C GLY A 130 -7.21 17.54 -11.80
N VAL A 131 -7.79 17.32 -10.62
CA VAL A 131 -7.84 16.01 -9.97
C VAL A 131 -8.70 15.05 -10.78
N ILE A 132 -8.09 13.95 -11.25
CA ILE A 132 -8.75 12.90 -12.03
C ILE A 132 -9.26 11.80 -11.10
N ASN A 133 -8.45 11.41 -10.10
CA ASN A 133 -8.82 10.37 -9.15
C ASN A 133 -8.06 10.56 -7.83
N LYS A 134 -8.56 9.94 -6.76
CA LYS A 134 -7.94 9.97 -5.44
C LYS A 134 -8.38 8.80 -4.57
N GLY A 135 -7.66 8.60 -3.48
CA GLY A 135 -8.02 7.61 -2.46
C GLY A 135 -7.13 7.75 -1.25
N LYS A 136 -7.10 6.71 -0.42
CA LYS A 136 -6.28 6.68 0.81
C LYS A 136 -4.99 5.92 0.58
N PHE A 137 -3.94 6.24 1.32
CA PHE A 137 -2.75 5.41 1.39
C PHE A 137 -2.25 5.29 2.82
N GLU A 138 -1.47 4.24 3.05
CA GLU A 138 -0.64 4.05 4.23
C GLU A 138 0.75 3.58 3.81
N ALA A 139 1.78 4.10 4.48
CA ALA A 139 3.16 3.64 4.37
C ALA A 139 3.67 3.35 5.78
N VAL A 140 4.16 2.13 6.05
CA VAL A 140 4.58 1.69 7.38
C VAL A 140 5.96 1.02 7.32
N LYS A 141 6.88 1.44 8.18
CA LYS A 141 8.25 0.90 8.25
C LYS A 141 8.35 -0.37 9.10
#